data_AF-A0ABD6WN36-F1
#
_entry.id   AF-A0ABD6WN36-F1
#
_cell.length_a   1.000
_cell.length_b   1.000
_cell.length_c   1.000
_cell.angle_alpha   90.00
_cell.angle_beta   90.00
_cell.angle_gamma   90.00
#
_symmetry.space_group_name_H-M   'P 1'
#
loop_
_entity.id
_entity.type
_entity.pdbx_description
1 polymer ?
#
loop_
_entity_poly.entity_id
_entity_poly.type
_entity_poly.pdbx_seq_one_letter_code
_entity_poly.pdbx_strand_id
1 'polypeptide(L)'
;MNNLQLTVLLNAIDKISAPVRSASKSVHELSAKLKESKSIHRQLNQQNKQHQAAMKQYASAINPLKSKLDSLNQELEQAKQKAASYAQYMKNAQHPTAGFQKEVEKAKSAVKKLKQEQIDAANKLQQARQELAKSGISAEKLAQKQRELQKNTKSATDQIKNQEAALKKLNAKQAAYNQYRGQVEKLKDISGKAQIIGAQATAAGTTMTAPIVNSIRDFMSFEDVMAGVARQVPGLKDKFGQFTPKYDEWKNKIK
;
A
#
# COMPACT_ATOMS: atom_id res chain seq x y z
N MET A 1 10.43 -6.79 61.66
CA MET A 1 9.82 -5.48 61.96
C MET A 1 10.51 -4.47 61.06
N ASN A 2 9.85 -4.05 59.97
CA ASN A 2 9.35 -2.67 59.75
C ASN A 2 10.41 -1.61 60.09
N ASN A 3 10.77 -0.64 59.25
CA ASN A 3 9.98 0.20 58.36
C ASN A 3 11.00 0.95 57.48
N LEU A 4 10.79 1.11 56.17
CA LEU A 4 10.18 2.33 55.64
C LEU A 4 10.77 3.60 56.25
N GLN A 5 11.91 4.08 55.74
CA GLN A 5 12.30 5.50 55.78
C GLN A 5 13.54 5.84 54.94
N LEU A 6 13.67 5.22 53.77
CA LEU A 6 14.39 5.83 52.63
C LEU A 6 13.41 6.11 51.50
N THR A 7 12.26 6.61 51.90
CA THR A 7 11.29 7.26 51.03
C THR A 7 11.23 8.69 51.51
N VAL A 8 11.68 9.59 50.64
CA VAL A 8 11.57 11.06 50.64
C VAL A 8 12.95 11.66 50.39
N LEU A 9 13.36 11.57 49.12
CA LEU A 9 13.81 12.69 48.28
C LEU A 9 14.56 12.11 47.08
N LEU A 10 14.19 12.60 45.89
CA LEU A 10 14.73 12.26 44.58
C LEU A 10 14.27 10.92 43.99
N ASN A 11 13.05 10.94 43.43
CA ASN A 11 12.85 10.72 41.99
C ASN A 11 11.39 10.99 41.63
N ALA A 12 10.97 12.23 41.85
CA ALA A 12 9.89 12.80 41.06
C ALA A 12 10.50 13.22 39.71
N ILE A 13 9.81 12.88 38.63
CA ILE A 13 10.09 13.27 37.22
C ILE A 13 11.06 12.34 36.48
N ASP A 14 10.64 11.10 36.18
CA ASP A 14 10.87 10.58 34.82
C ASP A 14 9.87 9.51 34.30
N LYS A 15 8.74 9.25 34.98
CA LYS A 15 7.76 8.24 34.54
C LYS A 15 6.55 8.75 33.74
N ILE A 16 6.45 10.06 33.49
CA ILE A 16 5.31 10.65 32.74
C ILE A 16 5.70 11.06 31.31
N SER A 17 7.01 11.17 31.00
CA SER A 17 7.48 11.50 29.64
C SER A 17 7.83 10.27 28.78
N ALA A 18 8.11 9.12 29.42
CA ALA A 18 8.57 7.90 28.75
C ALA A 18 7.62 7.35 27.66
N PRO A 19 6.28 7.30 27.85
CA PRO A 19 5.35 6.85 26.81
C PRO A 19 5.28 7.79 25.59
N VAL A 20 5.61 9.06 25.80
CA VAL A 20 5.54 10.13 24.79
C VAL A 20 6.82 10.21 23.99
N ARG A 21 7.98 10.06 24.66
CA ARG A 21 9.26 9.90 23.97
C ARG A 21 9.26 8.63 23.13
N SER A 22 8.70 7.52 23.61
CA SER A 22 8.55 6.30 22.80
C SER A 22 7.56 6.49 21.66
N ALA A 23 6.43 7.18 21.87
CA ALA A 23 5.45 7.45 20.81
C ALA A 23 5.99 8.41 19.74
N SER A 24 6.60 9.53 20.13
CA SER A 24 7.22 10.50 19.22
C SER A 24 8.38 9.89 18.43
N LYS A 25 9.23 9.10 19.10
CA LYS A 25 10.30 8.33 18.42
C LYS A 25 9.71 7.32 17.43
N SER A 26 8.65 6.60 17.79
CA SER A 26 7.96 5.65 16.88
C SER A 26 7.31 6.33 15.67
N VAL A 27 6.74 7.54 15.83
CA VAL A 27 6.20 8.36 14.73
C VAL A 27 7.32 8.79 13.79
N HIS A 28 8.45 9.23 14.33
CA HIS A 28 9.60 9.65 13.53
C HIS A 28 10.22 8.47 12.76
N GLU A 29 10.43 7.33 13.43
CA GLU A 29 10.93 6.10 12.81
C GLU A 29 9.99 5.57 11.72
N LEU A 30 8.68 5.56 11.97
CA LEU A 30 7.70 5.13 10.96
C LEU A 30 7.62 6.11 9.78
N SER A 31 7.75 7.41 10.03
CA SER A 31 7.83 8.43 8.97
C SER A 31 9.08 8.26 8.11
N ALA A 32 10.23 7.94 8.72
CA ALA A 32 11.47 7.65 8.01
C ALA A 32 11.33 6.39 7.14
N LYS A 33 10.79 5.29 7.69
CA LYS A 33 10.50 4.05 6.94
C LYS A 33 9.50 4.26 5.81
N LEU A 34 8.50 5.12 5.99
CA LEU A 34 7.55 5.49 4.94
C LEU A 34 8.23 6.26 3.81
N LYS A 35 9.12 7.21 4.14
CA LYS A 35 9.91 7.95 3.15
C LYS A 35 10.80 7.00 2.34
N GLU A 36 11.46 6.06 3.00
CA GLU A 36 12.26 5.01 2.37
C GLU A 36 11.40 4.13 1.44
N SER A 37 10.25 3.66 1.92
CA SER A 37 9.34 2.81 1.13
C SER A 37 8.83 3.55 -0.12
N LYS A 38 8.50 4.85 0.00
CA LYS A 38 8.16 5.71 -1.13
C LYS A 38 9.33 5.89 -2.10
N SER A 39 10.57 5.98 -1.61
CA SER A 39 11.77 6.02 -2.46
C SER A 39 11.92 4.72 -3.27
N ILE A 40 11.83 3.56 -2.61
CA ILE A 40 11.89 2.24 -3.26
C ILE A 40 10.79 2.10 -4.31
N HIS A 41 9.55 2.51 -4.01
CA HIS A 41 8.46 2.49 -4.97
C HIS A 41 8.71 3.39 -6.20
N ARG A 42 9.34 4.56 -6.02
CA ARG A 42 9.75 5.41 -7.16
C ARG A 42 10.82 4.72 -8.01
N GLN A 43 11.79 4.08 -7.37
CA GLN A 43 12.84 3.33 -8.07
C GLN A 43 12.27 2.14 -8.85
N LEU A 44 11.35 1.38 -8.25
CA LEU A 44 10.63 0.29 -8.93
C LEU A 44 9.83 0.81 -10.14
N ASN A 45 9.17 1.96 -10.01
CA ASN A 45 8.50 2.58 -11.15
C ASN A 45 9.46 3.01 -12.26
N GLN A 46 10.64 3.53 -11.91
CA GLN A 46 11.67 3.86 -12.89
C GLN A 46 12.21 2.61 -13.59
N GLN A 47 12.46 1.54 -12.85
CA GLN A 47 12.84 0.25 -13.41
C GLN A 47 11.76 -0.31 -14.34
N ASN A 48 10.47 -0.17 -13.98
CA ASN A 48 9.35 -0.58 -14.82
C ASN A 48 9.30 0.20 -16.14
N LYS A 49 9.58 1.51 -16.13
CA LYS A 49 9.68 2.31 -17.37
C LYS A 49 10.84 1.86 -18.26
N GLN A 50 12.02 1.63 -17.68
CA GLN A 50 13.19 1.13 -18.41
C GLN A 50 12.90 -0.26 -18.99
N HIS A 51 12.25 -1.12 -18.22
CA HIS A 51 11.86 -2.46 -18.66
C HIS A 51 10.85 -2.42 -19.82
N GLN A 52 9.88 -1.51 -19.78
CA GLN A 52 8.95 -1.29 -20.89
C GLN A 52 9.66 -0.83 -22.16
N ALA A 53 10.71 -0.01 -22.05
CA ALA A 53 11.52 0.38 -23.20
C ALA A 53 12.25 -0.84 -23.81
N ALA A 54 12.82 -1.71 -22.99
CA ALA A 54 13.46 -2.95 -23.45
C ALA A 54 12.45 -3.92 -24.11
N MET A 55 11.23 -4.03 -23.56
CA MET A 55 10.14 -4.78 -24.18
C MET A 55 9.76 -4.22 -25.56
N LYS A 56 9.64 -2.90 -25.68
CA LYS A 56 9.36 -2.24 -26.96
C LYS A 56 10.47 -2.49 -27.97
N GLN A 57 11.74 -2.41 -27.56
CA GLN A 57 12.89 -2.69 -28.41
C GLN A 57 12.89 -4.13 -28.93
N TYR A 58 12.60 -5.10 -28.05
CA TYR A 58 12.46 -6.50 -28.45
C TYR A 58 11.32 -6.68 -29.46
N ALA A 59 10.16 -6.09 -29.19
CA ALA A 59 8.99 -6.17 -30.07
C ALA A 59 9.27 -5.52 -31.45
N SER A 60 9.91 -4.35 -31.50
CA SER A 60 10.24 -3.67 -32.75
C SER A 60 11.22 -4.45 -33.62
N ALA A 61 12.15 -5.20 -33.01
CA ALA A 61 13.10 -6.02 -33.73
C ALA A 61 12.47 -7.33 -34.24
N ILE A 62 11.61 -7.96 -33.44
CA ILE A 62 11.09 -9.31 -33.71
C ILE A 62 9.78 -9.31 -34.50
N ASN A 63 8.88 -8.34 -34.26
CA ASN A 63 7.55 -8.34 -34.88
C ASN A 63 7.58 -8.24 -36.42
N PRO A 64 8.42 -7.39 -37.04
CA PRO A 64 8.49 -7.33 -38.51
C PRO A 64 8.98 -8.63 -39.13
N LEU A 65 9.99 -9.26 -38.52
CA LEU A 65 10.53 -10.54 -38.98
C LEU A 65 9.51 -11.67 -38.85
N LYS A 66 8.76 -11.68 -37.74
CA LYS A 66 7.67 -12.63 -37.54
C LYS A 66 6.56 -12.42 -38.58
N SER A 67 6.11 -11.18 -38.76
CA SER A 67 5.07 -10.83 -39.75
C SER A 67 5.46 -11.27 -41.17
N LYS A 68 6.71 -11.00 -41.57
CA LYS A 68 7.23 -11.45 -42.86
C LYS A 68 7.28 -12.97 -43.00
N LEU A 69 7.65 -13.68 -41.94
CA LEU A 69 7.64 -15.14 -41.95
C LEU A 69 6.21 -15.69 -42.07
N ASP A 70 5.25 -15.09 -41.36
CA ASP A 70 3.84 -15.46 -41.41
C ASP A 70 3.25 -15.21 -42.81
N SER A 71 3.58 -14.08 -43.47
CA SER A 71 3.14 -13.81 -44.85
C SER A 71 3.75 -14.81 -45.84
N LEU A 72 5.05 -15.10 -45.73
CA LEU A 72 5.72 -16.10 -46.57
C LEU A 72 5.13 -17.51 -46.39
N ASN A 73 4.74 -17.87 -45.17
CA ASN A 73 4.05 -19.14 -44.91
C ASN A 73 2.71 -19.21 -45.65
N GLN A 74 1.93 -18.13 -45.64
CA GLN A 74 0.65 -18.07 -46.34
C GLN A 74 0.83 -18.11 -47.86
N GLU A 75 1.76 -17.32 -48.40
CA GLU A 75 2.07 -17.30 -49.84
C GLU A 75 2.59 -18.66 -50.32
N LEU A 76 3.46 -19.30 -49.54
CA LEU A 76 3.97 -20.64 -49.84
C LEU A 76 2.86 -21.67 -49.88
N GLU A 77 1.91 -21.60 -48.93
CA GLU A 77 0.78 -22.53 -48.89
C GLU A 77 -0.13 -22.36 -50.11
N GLN A 78 -0.46 -21.13 -50.48
CA GLN A 78 -1.22 -20.83 -51.69
C GLN A 78 -0.49 -21.29 -52.96
N ALA A 79 0.82 -21.06 -53.04
CA ALA A 79 1.63 -21.48 -54.17
C ALA A 79 1.68 -23.01 -54.29
N LYS A 80 1.78 -23.74 -53.17
CA LYS A 80 1.73 -25.20 -53.15
C LYS A 80 0.39 -25.73 -53.65
N GLN A 81 -0.72 -25.16 -53.19
CA GLN A 81 -2.06 -25.54 -53.63
C GLN A 81 -2.24 -25.31 -55.14
N LYS A 82 -1.78 -24.17 -55.65
CA LYS A 82 -1.80 -23.86 -57.09
C LYS A 82 -0.92 -24.79 -57.90
N ALA A 83 0.29 -25.09 -57.43
CA ALA A 83 1.19 -26.02 -58.11
C ALA A 83 0.62 -27.46 -58.11
N ALA A 84 -0.02 -27.89 -57.02
CA ALA A 84 -0.67 -29.19 -56.91
C ALA A 84 -1.86 -29.31 -57.87
N SER A 85 -2.72 -28.29 -57.95
CA SER A 85 -3.84 -28.30 -58.89
C SER A 85 -3.36 -28.33 -60.34
N TYR A 86 -2.36 -27.53 -60.70
CA TYR A 86 -1.77 -27.52 -62.04
C TYR A 86 -1.14 -28.87 -62.40
N ALA A 87 -0.44 -29.51 -61.46
CA ALA A 87 0.11 -30.84 -61.66
C ALA A 87 -0.99 -31.90 -61.85
N GLN A 88 -2.09 -31.82 -61.11
CA GLN A 88 -3.23 -32.72 -61.25
C GLN A 88 -3.94 -32.55 -62.60
N TYR A 89 -4.21 -31.31 -63.02
CA TYR A 89 -4.75 -31.04 -64.36
C TYR A 89 -3.83 -31.57 -65.47
N MET A 90 -2.51 -31.40 -65.33
CA MET A 90 -1.56 -31.90 -66.31
C MET A 90 -1.53 -33.43 -66.39
N LYS A 91 -1.68 -34.12 -65.26
CA LYS A 91 -1.77 -35.59 -65.21
C LYS A 91 -3.03 -36.13 -65.88
N ASN A 92 -4.14 -35.39 -65.78
CA ASN A 92 -5.43 -35.80 -66.32
C ASN A 92 -5.66 -35.37 -67.78
N ALA A 93 -4.79 -34.52 -68.35
CA ALA A 93 -4.92 -34.05 -69.73
C ALA A 93 -4.32 -35.07 -70.71
N GLN A 94 -5.10 -35.50 -71.72
CA GLN A 94 -4.65 -36.44 -72.75
C GLN A 94 -3.55 -35.86 -73.66
N HIS A 95 -3.61 -34.55 -73.98
CA HIS A 95 -2.60 -33.84 -74.76
C HIS A 95 -2.31 -32.46 -74.15
N PRO A 96 -1.42 -32.35 -73.14
CA PRO A 96 -1.06 -31.07 -72.53
C PRO A 96 -0.37 -30.16 -73.54
N THR A 97 -0.77 -28.89 -73.62
CA THR A 97 -0.09 -27.91 -74.49
C THR A 97 1.28 -27.54 -73.92
N ALA A 98 2.25 -27.23 -74.78
CA ALA A 98 3.58 -26.78 -74.35
C ALA A 98 3.54 -25.51 -73.48
N GLY A 99 2.56 -24.63 -73.71
CA GLY A 99 2.33 -23.45 -72.87
C GLY A 99 1.91 -23.83 -71.45
N PHE A 100 1.02 -24.82 -71.29
CA PHE A 100 0.58 -25.28 -69.99
C PHE A 100 1.70 -25.99 -69.21
N GLN A 101 2.51 -26.82 -69.88
CA GLN A 101 3.69 -27.44 -69.27
C GLN A 101 4.65 -26.40 -68.67
N LYS A 102 4.93 -25.31 -69.42
CA LYS A 102 5.74 -24.20 -68.91
C LYS A 102 5.12 -23.55 -67.67
N GLU A 103 3.80 -23.41 -67.62
CA GLU A 103 3.10 -22.81 -66.50
C GLU A 103 3.14 -23.69 -65.23
N VAL A 104 3.10 -25.02 -65.39
CA VAL A 104 3.31 -25.95 -64.26
C VAL A 104 4.74 -25.85 -63.72
N GLU A 105 5.75 -25.80 -64.60
CA GLU A 105 7.15 -25.65 -64.17
C GLU A 105 7.40 -24.29 -63.49
N LYS A 106 6.77 -23.21 -63.99
CA LYS A 106 6.76 -21.92 -63.28
C LYS A 106 6.12 -22.03 -61.89
N ALA A 107 4.98 -22.70 -61.75
CA ALA A 107 4.35 -22.89 -60.44
C ALA A 107 5.25 -23.68 -59.47
N LYS A 108 5.89 -24.76 -59.93
CA LYS A 108 6.84 -25.54 -59.11
C LYS A 108 8.06 -24.72 -58.70
N SER A 109 8.66 -23.97 -59.63
CA SER A 109 9.80 -23.10 -59.34
C SER A 109 9.44 -21.97 -58.38
N ALA A 110 8.24 -21.39 -58.47
CA ALA A 110 7.74 -20.41 -57.52
C ALA A 110 7.63 -21.00 -56.09
N VAL A 111 7.09 -22.21 -55.95
CA VAL A 111 7.06 -22.93 -54.66
C VAL A 111 8.48 -23.14 -54.10
N LYS A 112 9.43 -23.56 -54.94
CA LYS A 112 10.83 -23.76 -54.51
C LYS A 112 11.45 -22.45 -54.03
N LYS A 113 11.21 -21.35 -54.74
CA LYS A 113 11.70 -20.02 -54.38
C LYS A 113 11.10 -19.52 -53.06
N LEU A 114 9.77 -19.58 -52.91
CA LEU A 114 9.08 -19.18 -51.67
C LEU A 114 9.53 -20.04 -50.48
N LYS A 115 9.78 -21.34 -50.69
CA LYS A 115 10.32 -22.22 -49.64
C LYS A 115 11.71 -21.78 -49.20
N GLN A 116 12.58 -21.39 -50.13
CA GLN A 116 13.90 -20.86 -49.78
C GLN A 116 13.78 -19.56 -49.00
N GLU A 117 12.94 -18.63 -49.45
CA GLU A 117 12.72 -17.35 -48.77
C GLU A 117 12.13 -17.53 -47.37
N GLN A 118 11.24 -18.50 -47.18
CA GLN A 118 10.69 -18.89 -45.88
C GLN A 118 11.79 -19.39 -44.93
N ILE A 119 12.68 -20.27 -45.41
CA ILE A 119 13.82 -20.79 -44.64
C ILE A 119 14.75 -19.63 -44.24
N ASP A 120 15.07 -18.75 -45.19
CA ASP A 120 15.94 -17.60 -44.93
C ASP A 120 15.32 -16.62 -43.92
N ALA A 121 14.00 -16.38 -44.01
CA ALA A 121 13.27 -15.55 -43.05
C ALA A 121 13.24 -16.18 -41.65
N ALA A 122 13.05 -17.50 -41.55
CA ALA A 122 13.08 -18.23 -40.28
C ALA A 122 14.48 -18.14 -39.63
N ASN A 123 15.53 -18.32 -40.43
CA ASN A 123 16.92 -18.19 -39.96
C ASN A 123 17.22 -16.77 -39.46
N LYS A 124 16.80 -15.74 -40.20
CA LYS A 124 16.96 -14.33 -39.79
C LYS A 124 16.21 -14.04 -38.48
N LEU A 125 14.99 -14.55 -38.33
CA LEU A 125 14.23 -14.41 -37.08
C LEU A 125 14.94 -15.08 -35.90
N GLN A 126 15.49 -16.28 -36.10
CA GLN A 126 16.25 -16.98 -35.08
C GLN A 126 17.54 -16.23 -34.70
N GLN A 127 18.28 -15.73 -35.69
CA GLN A 127 19.49 -14.94 -35.47
C GLN A 127 19.18 -13.67 -34.68
N ALA A 128 18.14 -12.92 -35.07
CA ALA A 128 17.72 -11.71 -34.33
C ALA A 128 17.36 -12.02 -32.87
N ARG A 129 16.68 -13.14 -32.60
CA ARG A 129 16.39 -13.58 -31.23
C ARG A 129 17.67 -13.90 -30.45
N GLN A 130 18.63 -14.56 -31.08
CA GLN A 130 19.91 -14.90 -30.45
C GLN A 130 20.75 -13.65 -30.16
N GLU A 131 20.80 -12.69 -31.07
CA GLU A 131 21.52 -11.43 -30.89
C GLU A 131 20.93 -10.59 -29.74
N LEU A 132 19.59 -10.48 -29.68
CA LEU A 132 18.91 -9.83 -28.56
C LEU A 132 19.17 -10.59 -27.25
N ALA A 133 19.15 -11.94 -27.27
CA ALA A 133 19.46 -12.72 -26.09
C ALA A 133 20.90 -12.51 -25.59
N LYS A 134 21.87 -12.35 -26.51
CA LYS A 134 23.28 -12.01 -26.20
C LYS A 134 23.41 -10.63 -25.56
N SER A 135 22.58 -9.66 -25.95
CA SER A 135 22.50 -8.35 -25.29
C SER A 135 21.69 -8.36 -23.98
N GLY A 136 21.25 -9.54 -23.51
CA GLY A 136 20.47 -9.71 -22.29
C GLY A 136 18.96 -9.53 -22.46
N ILE A 137 18.49 -9.20 -23.66
CA ILE A 137 17.09 -8.96 -24.00
C ILE A 137 16.49 -10.24 -24.61
N SER A 138 15.85 -11.07 -23.77
CA SER A 138 15.12 -12.26 -24.26
C SER A 138 13.69 -12.24 -23.78
N ALA A 139 12.76 -12.78 -24.58
CA ALA A 139 11.34 -12.82 -24.21
C ALA A 139 11.09 -13.46 -22.84
N GLU A 140 11.81 -14.53 -22.49
CA GLU A 140 11.66 -15.21 -21.21
C GLU A 140 12.14 -14.33 -20.05
N LYS A 141 13.37 -13.81 -20.12
CA LYS A 141 13.90 -12.91 -19.07
C LYS A 141 13.05 -11.67 -18.93
N LEU A 142 12.55 -11.14 -20.04
CA LEU A 142 11.67 -9.98 -20.02
C LEU A 142 10.35 -10.30 -19.30
N ALA A 143 9.70 -11.42 -19.63
CA ALA A 143 8.47 -11.85 -18.99
C ALA A 143 8.65 -12.19 -17.50
N GLN A 144 9.78 -12.79 -17.13
CA GLN A 144 10.13 -13.04 -15.72
C GLN A 144 10.31 -11.72 -14.97
N LYS A 145 11.08 -10.78 -15.53
CA LYS A 145 11.34 -9.47 -14.91
C LYS A 145 10.08 -8.64 -14.77
N GLN A 146 9.18 -8.65 -15.75
CA GLN A 146 7.89 -7.98 -15.68
C GLN A 146 7.05 -8.51 -14.51
N ARG A 147 6.99 -9.83 -14.33
CA ARG A 147 6.26 -10.46 -13.21
C ARG A 147 6.87 -10.08 -11.87
N GLU A 148 8.19 -10.09 -11.77
CA GLU A 148 8.92 -9.67 -10.57
C GLU A 148 8.64 -8.20 -10.22
N LEU A 149 8.76 -7.29 -11.19
CA LEU A 149 8.49 -5.86 -11.02
C LEU A 149 7.04 -5.61 -10.59
N GLN A 150 6.08 -6.32 -11.19
CA GLN A 150 4.67 -6.22 -10.81
C GLN A 150 4.44 -6.68 -9.36
N LYS A 151 5.03 -7.81 -8.96
CA LYS A 151 4.96 -8.32 -7.58
C LYS A 151 5.57 -7.33 -6.58
N ASN A 152 6.79 -6.87 -6.86
CA ASN A 152 7.53 -5.97 -5.98
C ASN A 152 6.83 -4.61 -5.86
N THR A 153 6.31 -4.08 -6.97
CA THR A 153 5.56 -2.82 -6.97
C THR A 153 4.29 -2.96 -6.14
N LYS A 154 3.50 -4.03 -6.34
CA LYS A 154 2.30 -4.30 -5.54
C LYS A 154 2.64 -4.39 -4.04
N SER A 155 3.65 -5.18 -3.69
CA SER A 155 4.10 -5.33 -2.30
C SER A 155 4.52 -3.98 -1.69
N ALA A 156 5.30 -3.17 -2.41
CA ALA A 156 5.72 -1.86 -1.96
C ALA A 156 4.52 -0.90 -1.79
N THR A 157 3.56 -0.92 -2.71
CA THR A 157 2.31 -0.15 -2.60
C THR A 157 1.52 -0.54 -1.35
N ASP A 158 1.36 -1.83 -1.09
CA ASP A 158 0.61 -2.33 0.07
C ASP A 158 1.32 -1.98 1.40
N GLN A 159 2.65 -2.08 1.44
CA GLN A 159 3.46 -1.65 2.59
C GLN A 159 3.32 -0.14 2.85
N ILE A 160 3.39 0.70 1.81
CA ILE A 160 3.20 2.15 1.93
C ILE A 160 1.82 2.45 2.51
N LYS A 161 0.75 1.82 2.01
CA LYS A 161 -0.62 2.01 2.54
C LYS A 161 -0.72 1.66 4.01
N ASN A 162 -0.12 0.54 4.42
CA ASN A 162 -0.12 0.10 5.81
C ASN A 162 0.65 1.06 6.72
N GLN A 163 1.83 1.53 6.26
CA GLN A 163 2.63 2.52 6.98
C GLN A 163 1.92 3.88 7.09
N GLU A 164 1.24 4.34 6.04
CA GLU A 164 0.43 5.57 6.06
C GLU A 164 -0.74 5.46 7.06
N ALA A 165 -1.44 4.32 7.07
CA ALA A 165 -2.53 4.07 8.01
C ALA A 165 -2.03 4.01 9.47
N ALA A 166 -0.90 3.33 9.70
CA ALA A 166 -0.27 3.26 11.02
C ALA A 166 0.20 4.64 11.49
N LEU A 167 0.83 5.42 10.60
CA LEU A 167 1.32 6.76 10.91
C LEU A 167 0.17 7.71 11.23
N LYS A 168 -0.95 7.62 10.48
CA LYS A 168 -2.17 8.38 10.77
C LYS A 168 -2.72 8.07 12.17
N LYS A 169 -2.77 6.78 12.54
CA LYS A 169 -3.23 6.35 13.87
C LYS A 169 -2.30 6.86 14.98
N LEU A 170 -0.98 6.75 14.81
CA LEU A 170 0.00 7.23 15.79
C LEU A 170 -0.05 8.75 15.95
N ASN A 171 -0.16 9.50 14.84
CA ASN A 171 -0.31 10.95 14.88
C ASN A 171 -1.59 11.38 15.62
N ALA A 172 -2.71 10.69 15.39
CA ALA A 172 -3.96 10.97 16.10
C ALA A 172 -3.83 10.72 17.62
N LYS A 173 -3.16 9.63 18.03
CA LYS A 173 -2.88 9.35 19.45
C LYS A 173 -1.93 10.37 20.08
N GLN A 174 -0.89 10.78 19.36
CA GLN A 174 0.03 11.83 19.82
C GLN A 174 -0.69 13.17 20.00
N ALA A 175 -1.58 13.54 19.08
CA ALA A 175 -2.37 14.76 19.18
C ALA A 175 -3.30 14.75 20.40
N ALA A 176 -4.06 13.67 20.60
CA ALA A 176 -4.92 13.50 21.77
C ALA A 176 -4.13 13.54 23.08
N TYR A 177 -2.96 12.89 23.12
CA TYR A 177 -2.08 12.94 24.29
C TYR A 177 -1.56 14.36 24.58
N ASN A 178 -1.11 15.09 23.56
CA ASN A 178 -0.63 16.46 23.73
C ASN A 178 -1.73 17.40 24.26
N GLN A 179 -2.97 17.22 23.80
CA GLN A 179 -4.13 17.95 24.31
C GLN A 179 -4.38 17.64 25.79
N TYR A 180 -4.40 16.36 26.17
CA TYR A 180 -4.56 15.94 27.56
C TYR A 180 -3.45 16.49 28.47
N ARG A 181 -2.19 16.37 28.05
CA ARG A 181 -1.04 16.91 28.78
C ARG A 181 -1.17 18.42 28.98
N GLY A 182 -1.54 19.17 27.94
CA GLY A 182 -1.72 20.62 28.03
C GLY A 182 -2.85 21.02 29.00
N GLN A 183 -3.93 20.24 29.08
CA GLN A 183 -4.99 20.46 30.06
C GLN A 183 -4.50 20.18 31.49
N VAL A 184 -3.78 19.08 31.71
CA VAL A 184 -3.20 18.74 33.02
C VAL A 184 -2.18 19.79 33.48
N GLU A 185 -1.30 20.26 32.58
CA GLU A 185 -0.33 21.31 32.89
C GLU A 185 -1.02 22.63 33.24
N LYS A 186 -2.07 23.04 32.52
CA LYS A 186 -2.90 24.20 32.88
C LYS A 186 -3.56 24.05 34.24
N LEU A 187 -4.13 22.89 34.54
CA LEU A 187 -4.74 22.60 35.84
C LEU A 187 -3.69 22.64 36.98
N LYS A 188 -2.49 22.12 36.75
CA LYS A 188 -1.38 22.21 37.70
C LYS A 188 -0.94 23.65 37.93
N ASP A 189 -0.78 24.45 36.88
CA ASP A 189 -0.41 25.87 36.98
C ASP A 189 -1.47 26.68 37.75
N ILE A 190 -2.76 26.42 37.51
CA ILE A 190 -3.85 27.04 38.28
C ILE A 190 -3.81 26.62 39.74
N SER A 191 -3.57 25.33 40.05
CA SER A 191 -3.47 24.86 41.44
C SER A 191 -2.24 25.41 42.18
N GLY A 192 -1.11 25.56 41.49
CA GLY A 192 0.10 26.17 42.04
C GLY A 192 -0.06 27.67 42.29
N LYS A 193 -0.75 28.39 41.40
CA LYS A 193 -1.12 29.80 41.61
C LYS A 193 -2.19 29.98 42.68
N ALA A 194 -3.12 29.03 42.83
CA ALA A 194 -4.11 29.04 43.90
C ALA A 194 -3.49 28.86 45.30
N GLN A 195 -2.38 28.11 45.42
CA GLN A 195 -1.61 28.05 46.66
C GLN A 195 -0.92 29.38 47.01
N ILE A 196 -0.56 30.21 46.01
CA ILE A 196 0.03 31.55 46.24
C ILE A 196 -1.04 32.59 46.60
N ILE A 197 -2.28 32.42 46.14
CA ILE A 197 -3.41 33.31 46.51
C ILE A 197 -4.00 32.93 47.89
N GLY A 198 -3.71 31.73 48.40
CA GLY A 198 -4.20 31.26 49.70
C GLY A 198 -3.43 31.72 50.95
N ALA A 199 -2.30 32.43 50.81
CA ALA A 199 -1.47 32.85 51.94
C ALA A 199 -1.66 34.31 52.39
N GLN A 200 -2.50 35.11 51.71
CA GLN A 200 -2.71 36.53 52.05
C GLN A 200 -4.18 36.87 52.40
N ALA A 201 -4.96 35.91 52.89
CA ALA A 201 -6.34 36.14 53.34
C ALA A 201 -6.50 36.12 54.87
N THR A 202 -5.44 36.43 55.62
CA THR A 202 -5.54 36.77 57.05
C THR A 202 -5.40 38.27 57.23
N ALA A 203 -6.49 39.01 57.02
CA ALA A 203 -6.90 40.15 57.84
C ALA A 203 -8.10 40.88 57.21
N ALA A 204 -9.11 41.13 58.03
CA ALA A 204 -10.25 42.03 57.82
C ALA A 204 -11.32 41.57 56.80
N GLY A 205 -12.44 41.09 57.34
CA GLY A 205 -13.59 40.62 56.59
C GLY A 205 -14.20 41.68 55.67
N THR A 206 -14.35 41.31 54.40
CA THR A 206 -15.37 41.81 53.48
C THR A 206 -15.71 40.70 52.49
N THR A 207 -17.01 40.55 52.21
CA THR A 207 -17.59 39.58 51.29
C THR A 207 -17.13 39.85 49.86
N MET A 208 -16.17 39.07 49.34
CA MET A 208 -15.87 39.02 47.92
C MET A 208 -16.58 37.82 47.28
N THR A 209 -17.64 38.14 46.53
CA THR A 209 -18.34 37.24 45.61
C THR A 209 -17.42 36.83 44.47
N ALA A 210 -17.21 35.53 44.29
CA ALA A 210 -16.46 34.95 43.18
C ALA A 210 -17.15 35.18 41.82
N PRO A 211 -16.38 35.32 40.71
CA PRO A 211 -16.92 35.03 39.39
C PRO A 211 -16.00 34.11 38.61
N ILE A 212 -16.15 32.79 38.74
CA ILE A 212 -15.88 31.85 37.63
C ILE A 212 -16.89 30.71 37.72
N VAL A 213 -18.04 30.94 37.10
CA VAL A 213 -19.08 29.94 36.84
C VAL A 213 -18.88 29.44 35.40
N ASN A 214 -18.83 28.11 35.25
CA ASN A 214 -19.02 27.33 34.03
C ASN A 214 -17.91 27.33 32.96
N SER A 215 -16.96 26.37 33.04
CA SER A 215 -16.40 25.69 31.83
C SER A 215 -15.44 24.53 32.16
N ILE A 216 -15.84 23.60 33.03
CA ILE A 216 -15.25 22.26 33.07
C ILE A 216 -16.39 21.27 33.33
N ARG A 217 -16.92 20.63 32.27
CA ARG A 217 -17.90 19.55 32.47
C ARG A 217 -17.74 18.30 31.62
N ASP A 218 -16.78 18.23 30.71
CA ASP A 218 -16.58 17.00 29.95
C ASP A 218 -15.15 16.51 30.15
N PHE A 219 -14.95 15.59 31.10
CA PHE A 219 -14.02 14.46 31.04
C PHE A 219 -13.97 13.77 32.41
N MET A 220 -14.88 12.83 32.68
CA MET A 220 -14.71 11.82 33.73
C MET A 220 -15.08 10.43 33.21
N SER A 221 -14.37 9.41 33.71
CA SER A 221 -14.43 8.00 33.31
C SER A 221 -15.80 7.34 33.51
N PHE A 222 -16.02 6.20 32.87
CA PHE A 222 -17.28 5.43 32.86
C PHE A 222 -17.91 5.18 34.25
N GLU A 223 -17.11 5.11 35.33
CA GLU A 223 -17.62 5.00 36.71
C GLU A 223 -18.36 6.27 37.21
N ASP A 224 -17.96 7.46 36.77
CA ASP A 224 -18.63 8.72 37.13
C ASP A 224 -19.93 8.95 36.35
N VAL A 225 -20.02 8.42 35.13
CA VAL A 225 -21.27 8.42 34.34
C VAL A 225 -22.36 7.62 35.06
N MET A 226 -21.99 6.48 35.67
CA MET A 226 -22.93 5.63 36.42
C MET A 226 -23.39 6.26 37.75
N ALA A 227 -22.54 7.06 38.40
CA ALA A 227 -22.90 7.83 39.60
C ALA A 227 -23.89 8.98 39.29
N GLY A 228 -23.86 9.52 38.07
CA GLY A 228 -24.79 10.53 37.58
C GLY A 228 -26.20 10.00 37.35
N VAL A 229 -26.33 8.80 36.77
CA VAL A 229 -27.65 8.17 36.52
C VAL A 229 -28.33 7.76 37.83
N ALA A 230 -27.56 7.32 38.83
CA ALA A 230 -28.08 6.97 40.16
C ALA A 230 -28.65 8.16 40.95
N ARG A 231 -28.35 9.41 40.55
CA ARG A 231 -28.96 10.62 41.13
C ARG A 231 -30.32 10.97 40.53
N GLN A 232 -30.68 10.45 39.34
CA GLN A 232 -31.88 10.86 38.61
C GLN A 232 -33.05 9.87 38.71
N VAL A 233 -32.83 8.67 39.26
CA VAL A 233 -33.87 7.65 39.43
C VAL A 233 -34.34 7.62 40.90
N PRO A 234 -35.62 7.94 41.19
CA PRO A 234 -36.13 7.95 42.55
C PRO A 234 -36.03 6.57 43.21
N GLY A 235 -35.44 6.51 44.42
CA GLY A 235 -35.40 5.29 45.25
C GLY A 235 -34.10 4.47 45.20
N LEU A 236 -33.07 4.89 44.45
CA LEU A 236 -31.75 4.23 44.46
C LEU A 236 -30.82 4.75 45.56
N LYS A 237 -31.15 5.88 46.18
CA LYS A 237 -30.48 6.43 47.36
C LYS A 237 -31.47 6.69 48.48
N ASP A 238 -31.04 6.44 49.71
CA ASP A 238 -31.81 6.82 50.88
C ASP A 238 -31.69 8.33 51.16
N LYS A 239 -32.44 8.81 52.16
CA LYS A 239 -32.48 10.23 52.55
C LYS A 239 -31.15 10.77 53.08
N PHE A 240 -30.18 9.90 53.33
CA PHE A 240 -28.84 10.25 53.79
C PHE A 240 -27.79 10.14 52.68
N GLY A 241 -28.23 9.85 51.45
CA GLY A 241 -27.38 9.84 50.26
C GLY A 241 -26.56 8.57 50.07
N GLN A 242 -26.81 7.53 50.88
CA GLN A 242 -26.18 6.22 50.73
C GLN A 242 -26.94 5.38 49.70
N PHE A 243 -26.22 4.53 48.98
CA PHE A 243 -26.80 3.67 47.95
C PHE A 243 -27.59 2.53 48.60
N THR A 244 -28.82 2.31 48.13
CA THR A 244 -29.68 1.23 48.64
C THR A 244 -29.37 -0.09 47.94
N PRO A 245 -29.73 -1.26 48.51
CA PRO A 245 -29.53 -2.57 47.86
C PRO A 245 -30.16 -2.69 46.46
N LYS A 246 -31.18 -1.87 46.15
CA LYS A 246 -31.78 -1.77 44.80
C LYS A 246 -30.80 -1.25 43.74
N TYR A 247 -29.74 -0.55 44.13
CA TYR A 247 -28.67 -0.10 43.24
C TYR A 247 -27.85 -1.26 42.70
N ASP A 248 -27.58 -2.28 43.53
CA ASP A 248 -26.80 -3.45 43.11
C ASP A 248 -27.61 -4.39 42.20
N GLU A 249 -28.93 -4.50 42.41
CA GLU A 249 -29.83 -5.19 41.47
C GLU A 249 -29.91 -4.48 40.11
N TRP A 250 -29.94 -3.15 40.11
CA TRP A 250 -29.96 -2.34 38.89
C TRP A 250 -28.63 -2.45 38.12
N LYS A 251 -27.49 -2.49 38.83
CA LYS A 251 -26.14 -2.67 38.28
C LYS A 251 -25.96 -4.02 37.57
N ASN A 252 -26.57 -5.10 38.10
CA ASN A 252 -26.51 -6.42 37.48
C ASN A 252 -27.41 -6.57 36.24
N LYS A 253 -28.43 -5.73 36.06
CA LYS A 253 -29.29 -5.73 34.86
C LYS A 253 -28.70 -5.01 33.64
N ILE A 254 -27.60 -4.27 33.83
CA ILE A 254 -26.97 -3.42 32.79
C ILE A 254 -25.65 -4.02 32.26
N LYS A 255 -25.11 -5.04 32.94
CA LYS A 255 -24.09 -5.92 32.35
C LYS A 255 -24.70 -6.82 31.27
#